data_AF-A0A2N1A5T6-F1
#
_entry.id   AF-A0A2N1A5T6-F1
#
_cell.length_a   1.000
_cell.length_b   1.000
_cell.length_c   1.000
_cell.angle_alpha   90.00
_cell.angle_beta   90.00
_cell.angle_gamma   90.00
#
_symmetry.space_group_name_H-M   'P 1'
#
loop_
_entity.id
_entity.type
_entity.pdbx_description
1 polymer ?
#
loop_
_entity_poly.entity_id
_entity_poly.type
_entity_poly.pdbx_seq_one_letter_code
_entity_poly.pdbx_strand_id
1 'polypeptide(L)'
;MPLAKNISEQTPRDTLFINTKDKQFESEPELSYQWLYDKVQALIGGDEIDPEENLLLYGLDSLRMMRLASELNQRGIKVTFEELGHEPTVANWWILLQKKQKAIFIS
;
A
#
# COMPACT_ATOMS: atom_id res chain seq x y z
N MET A 1 29.99 6.42 -57.66
CA MET A 1 31.22 6.34 -56.86
C MET A 1 30.97 5.42 -55.66
N PRO A 2 31.95 4.61 -55.21
CA PRO A 2 31.72 3.28 -54.64
C PRO A 2 31.96 3.17 -53.13
N LEU A 3 31.76 1.93 -52.62
CA LEU A 3 32.34 1.22 -51.45
C LEU A 3 31.24 0.72 -50.50
N ALA A 4 31.25 -0.48 -49.93
CA ALA A 4 31.78 -1.79 -50.25
C ALA A 4 31.17 -2.75 -49.20
N LYS A 5 30.84 -3.96 -49.65
CA LYS A 5 30.79 -5.24 -48.91
C LYS A 5 31.04 -5.19 -47.39
N ASN A 6 30.14 -5.75 -46.60
CA ASN A 6 30.45 -7.03 -45.93
C ASN A 6 29.19 -7.74 -45.40
N ILE A 7 29.11 -9.02 -45.73
CA ILE A 7 28.27 -10.05 -45.14
C ILE A 7 29.21 -10.96 -44.34
N SER A 8 29.02 -11.03 -43.03
CA SER A 8 29.24 -12.26 -42.25
C SER A 8 28.04 -12.32 -41.30
N GLU A 9 27.09 -13.24 -41.50
CA GLU A 9 27.18 -14.64 -41.01
C GLU A 9 27.41 -14.61 -39.48
N GLN A 10 26.54 -15.10 -38.59
CA GLN A 10 25.67 -16.28 -38.64
C GLN A 10 24.50 -16.12 -37.63
N THR A 11 23.32 -16.60 -38.02
CA THR A 11 22.09 -16.83 -37.22
C THR A 11 22.25 -18.06 -36.30
N PRO A 12 21.21 -18.59 -35.64
CA PRO A 12 20.26 -18.09 -34.62
C PRO A 12 20.38 -18.91 -33.31
N ARG A 13 19.70 -18.50 -32.22
CA ARG A 13 18.83 -19.35 -31.38
C ARG A 13 18.51 -18.71 -30.04
N ASP A 14 17.22 -18.75 -29.73
CA ASP A 14 16.62 -18.81 -28.40
C ASP A 14 16.96 -17.63 -27.49
N THR A 15 16.05 -16.67 -27.33
CA THR A 15 15.01 -16.88 -26.33
C THR A 15 13.75 -16.08 -26.69
N LEU A 16 12.71 -16.85 -26.98
CA LEU A 16 11.32 -16.67 -26.56
C LEU A 16 10.71 -15.26 -26.63
N PHE A 17 9.84 -15.13 -27.61
CA PHE A 17 8.68 -14.24 -27.60
C PHE A 17 8.02 -14.18 -26.22
N ILE A 18 7.94 -12.97 -25.66
CA ILE A 18 6.73 -12.55 -24.95
C ILE A 18 6.24 -11.26 -25.61
N ASN A 19 5.40 -11.45 -26.64
CA ASN A 19 4.40 -10.47 -26.99
C ASN A 19 3.10 -10.86 -26.27
N THR A 20 2.19 -9.89 -26.17
CA THR A 20 0.77 -9.97 -25.87
C THR A 20 0.41 -9.77 -24.39
N LYS A 21 -0.33 -8.67 -24.16
CA LYS A 21 -1.46 -8.49 -23.22
C LYS A 21 -1.43 -9.35 -21.95
N ASP A 22 -1.45 -8.71 -20.77
CA ASP A 22 -2.55 -8.86 -19.80
C ASP A 22 -2.19 -8.22 -18.44
N LYS A 23 -3.17 -7.46 -17.93
CA LYS A 23 -3.31 -6.90 -16.57
C LYS A 23 -2.42 -5.73 -16.16
N GLN A 24 -3.07 -4.58 -16.16
CA GLN A 24 -2.95 -3.53 -15.16
C GLN A 24 -2.73 -4.14 -13.77
N PHE A 25 -1.48 -4.26 -13.32
CA PHE A 25 -1.19 -4.36 -11.90
C PHE A 25 -1.25 -2.93 -11.38
N GLU A 26 -2.46 -2.45 -11.05
CA GLU A 26 -2.55 -1.51 -9.94
C GLU A 26 -2.03 -2.28 -8.74
N SER A 27 -0.73 -2.16 -8.47
CA SER A 27 -0.13 -2.64 -7.23
C SER A 27 -0.99 -2.08 -6.11
N GLU A 28 -1.62 -2.95 -5.31
CA GLU A 28 -2.32 -2.49 -4.11
C GLU A 28 -1.39 -1.51 -3.39
N PRO A 29 -1.83 -0.29 -3.07
CA PRO A 29 -0.94 0.72 -2.53
C PRO A 29 -0.24 0.13 -1.32
N GLU A 30 1.10 0.12 -1.37
CA GLU A 30 1.93 -0.27 -0.23
C GLU A 30 1.52 0.55 0.99
N LEU A 31 1.59 -0.06 2.17
CA LEU A 31 1.24 0.64 3.40
C LEU A 31 2.17 1.84 3.59
N SER A 32 1.64 3.03 3.37
CA SER A 32 2.33 4.30 3.53
C SER A 32 1.52 5.22 4.45
N TYR A 33 2.15 6.28 4.94
CA TYR A 33 1.45 7.29 5.73
C TYR A 33 0.30 7.91 4.94
N GLN A 34 0.56 8.25 3.67
CA GLN A 34 -0.46 8.83 2.78
C GLN A 34 -1.63 7.87 2.58
N TRP A 35 -1.35 6.58 2.34
CA TRP A 35 -2.42 5.58 2.23
C TRP A 35 -3.29 5.54 3.49
N LEU A 36 -2.67 5.57 4.68
CA LEU A 36 -3.41 5.55 5.94
C LEU A 36 -4.27 6.81 6.08
N TYR A 37 -3.70 7.98 5.79
CA TYR A 37 -4.40 9.26 5.85
C TYR A 37 -5.62 9.25 4.91
N ASP A 38 -5.42 8.94 3.63
CA ASP A 38 -6.49 8.90 2.62
C ASP A 38 -7.58 7.88 3.01
N LYS A 39 -7.17 6.74 3.57
CA LYS A 39 -8.10 5.70 4.02
C LYS A 39 -8.97 6.19 5.17
N VAL A 40 -8.37 6.85 6.16
CA VAL A 40 -9.09 7.40 7.32
C VAL A 40 -10.01 8.52 6.90
N GLN A 41 -9.54 9.42 6.05
CA GLN A 41 -10.34 10.49 5.45
C GLN A 41 -11.57 9.91 4.73
N ALA A 42 -11.39 8.87 3.91
CA ALA A 42 -12.49 8.19 3.22
C ALA A 42 -13.47 7.49 4.19
N LEU A 43 -12.99 6.94 5.32
CA LEU A 43 -13.85 6.33 6.33
C LEU A 43 -14.74 7.36 7.05
N ILE A 44 -14.20 8.57 7.25
CA ILE A 44 -14.84 9.65 8.01
C ILE A 44 -15.82 10.44 7.15
N GLY A 45 -15.52 10.64 5.86
CA GLY A 45 -16.43 11.35 4.95
C GLY A 45 -15.76 12.22 3.89
N GLY A 46 -14.44 12.21 3.78
CA GLY A 46 -13.70 12.97 2.77
C GLY A 46 -13.23 14.36 3.23
N ASP A 47 -13.57 14.79 4.44
CA ASP A 47 -13.13 16.09 4.99
C ASP A 47 -11.65 16.07 5.37
N GLU A 48 -10.98 17.21 5.31
CA GLU A 48 -9.60 17.35 5.79
C GLU A 48 -9.55 17.11 7.30
N ILE A 49 -8.62 16.27 7.75
CA ILE A 49 -8.44 15.91 9.16
C ILE A 49 -7.05 16.32 9.63
N ASP A 50 -6.96 16.81 10.87
CA ASP A 50 -5.66 16.96 11.54
C ASP A 50 -5.15 15.57 11.98
N PRO A 51 -3.96 15.14 11.54
CA PRO A 51 -3.43 13.83 11.87
C PRO A 51 -3.11 13.60 13.35
N GLU A 52 -2.95 14.68 14.14
CA GLU A 52 -2.69 14.61 15.58
C GLU A 52 -3.98 14.69 16.42
N GLU A 53 -5.11 15.06 15.80
CA GLU A 53 -6.37 15.21 16.50
C GLU A 53 -7.10 13.87 16.67
N ASN A 54 -7.90 13.79 17.73
CA ASN A 54 -8.72 12.63 18.02
C ASN A 54 -9.81 12.45 16.95
N LEU A 55 -9.72 11.36 16.19
CA LEU A 55 -10.62 11.06 15.07
C LEU A 55 -12.08 10.87 15.47
N LEU A 56 -12.37 10.64 16.76
CA LEU A 56 -13.74 10.61 17.28
C LEU A 56 -14.43 11.98 17.12
N LEU A 57 -13.67 13.08 17.15
CA LEU A 57 -14.18 14.44 16.91
C LEU A 57 -14.69 14.63 15.48
N TYR A 58 -14.14 13.84 14.55
CA TYR A 58 -14.53 13.81 13.15
C TYR A 58 -15.61 12.75 12.85
N GLY A 59 -16.10 12.03 13.87
CA GLY A 59 -17.15 11.02 13.69
C GLY A 59 -16.64 9.63 13.30
N LEU A 60 -15.35 9.34 13.53
CA LEU A 60 -14.87 7.96 13.55
C LEU A 60 -15.57 7.20 14.69
N ASP A 61 -16.01 5.96 14.40
CA ASP A 61 -16.66 5.08 15.37
C ASP A 61 -16.00 3.68 15.39
N SER A 62 -16.49 2.82 16.26
CA SER A 62 -15.99 1.45 16.41
C SER A 62 -16.14 0.62 15.14
N LEU A 63 -17.23 0.77 14.39
CA LEU A 63 -17.46 0.02 13.16
C LEU A 63 -16.43 0.38 12.10
N ARG A 64 -16.10 1.68 11.98
CA ARG A 64 -15.05 2.16 11.07
C ARG A 64 -13.66 1.69 11.49
N MET A 65 -13.34 1.71 12.78
CA MET A 65 -12.09 1.15 13.29
C MET A 65 -11.98 -0.36 13.05
N MET A 66 -13.05 -1.12 13.27
CA MET A 66 -13.07 -2.56 12.99
C MET A 66 -12.87 -2.87 11.50
N ARG A 67 -13.43 -2.04 10.60
CA ARG A 67 -13.20 -2.14 9.16
C ARG A 67 -11.73 -1.92 8.81
N LEU A 68 -11.13 -0.85 9.34
CA LEU A 68 -9.70 -0.56 9.13
C LEU A 68 -8.83 -1.70 9.65
N ALA A 69 -9.09 -2.19 10.87
CA ALA A 69 -8.37 -3.32 11.45
C ALA A 69 -8.49 -4.57 10.59
N SER A 70 -9.68 -4.89 10.08
CA SER A 70 -9.89 -6.05 9.21
C SER A 70 -9.08 -5.97 7.92
N GLU A 71 -9.03 -4.80 7.27
CA GLU A 71 -8.26 -4.60 6.05
C GLU A 71 -6.74 -4.69 6.28
N LEU A 72 -6.25 -4.10 7.38
CA LEU A 72 -4.85 -4.22 7.76
C LEU A 72 -4.47 -5.68 8.06
N ASN A 73 -5.36 -6.43 8.71
CA ASN A 73 -5.18 -7.85 8.97
C ASN A 73 -5.12 -8.71 7.69
N GLN A 74 -5.90 -8.36 6.66
CA GLN A 74 -5.87 -8.98 5.33
C GLN A 74 -4.54 -8.71 4.61
N ARG A 75 -3.95 -7.52 4.83
CA ARG A 75 -2.61 -7.14 4.36
C ARG A 75 -1.46 -7.74 5.21
N GLY A 76 -1.77 -8.61 6.16
CA GLY A 76 -0.79 -9.27 7.03
C GLY A 76 -0.36 -8.47 8.26
N ILE A 77 -0.85 -7.25 8.44
CA ILE A 77 -0.52 -6.39 9.59
C ILE A 77 -1.52 -6.66 10.71
N LYS A 78 -1.09 -7.41 11.72
CA LYS A 78 -1.97 -7.82 12.83
C LYS A 78 -2.22 -6.67 13.80
N VAL A 79 -3.37 -6.02 13.66
CA VAL A 79 -3.85 -4.94 14.53
C VAL A 79 -5.27 -5.21 15.02
N THR A 80 -5.58 -4.85 16.27
CA THR A 80 -6.93 -5.01 16.84
C THR A 80 -7.65 -3.67 16.99
N PHE A 81 -8.97 -3.74 17.23
CA PHE A 81 -9.77 -2.55 17.54
C PHE A 81 -9.27 -1.85 18.81
N GLU A 82 -8.92 -2.61 19.84
CA GLU A 82 -8.44 -2.07 21.12
C GLU A 82 -7.13 -1.30 20.95
N GLU A 83 -6.22 -1.79 20.09
CA GLU A 83 -4.97 -1.10 19.78
C GLU A 83 -5.22 0.23 19.04
N LEU A 84 -6.16 0.24 18.09
CA LEU A 84 -6.57 1.47 17.40
C LEU A 84 -7.31 2.45 18.33
N GLY A 85 -8.11 1.92 19.25
CA GLY A 85 -8.93 2.71 20.17
C GLY A 85 -8.15 3.40 21.30
N HIS A 86 -6.92 2.99 21.59
CA HIS A 86 -6.10 3.58 22.66
C HIS A 86 -5.79 5.06 22.38
N GLU A 87 -5.27 5.36 21.19
CA GLU A 87 -5.00 6.72 20.73
C GLU A 87 -5.46 6.85 19.27
N PRO A 88 -6.74 7.20 19.03
CA PRO A 88 -7.34 7.19 17.71
C PRO A 88 -6.96 8.44 16.92
N THR A 89 -5.67 8.59 16.62
CA THR A 89 -5.12 9.64 15.75
C THR A 89 -4.34 9.01 14.61
N VAL A 90 -4.28 9.66 13.44
CA VAL A 90 -3.54 9.12 12.28
C VAL A 90 -2.05 8.98 12.62
N ALA A 91 -1.49 9.96 13.33
CA ALA A 91 -0.09 9.95 13.75
C ALA A 91 0.24 8.73 14.63
N ASN A 92 -0.60 8.43 15.62
CA ASN A 92 -0.37 7.29 16.52
C ASN A 92 -0.60 5.95 15.84
N TRP A 93 -1.60 5.85 14.98
CA TRP A 93 -1.83 4.66 14.17
C TRP A 93 -0.65 4.38 13.25
N TRP A 94 -0.07 5.39 12.61
CA TRP A 94 1.11 5.20 11.78
C TRP A 94 2.30 4.60 12.56
N ILE A 95 2.57 5.11 13.76
CA ILE A 95 3.63 4.58 14.64
C ILE A 95 3.35 3.13 15.02
N LEU A 96 2.10 2.82 15.38
CA LEU A 96 1.67 1.45 15.69
C LEU A 96 1.91 0.50 14.50
N LEU A 97 1.50 0.89 13.30
CA LEU A 97 1.62 0.04 12.11
C LEU A 97 3.08 -0.17 11.70
N GLN A 98 3.95 0.84 11.83
CA GLN A 98 5.38 0.69 11.61
C GLN A 98 6.01 -0.34 12.58
N LYS A 99 5.63 -0.30 13.86
CA LYS A 99 6.10 -1.29 14.85
C LYS A 99 5.66 -2.71 14.47
N LYS A 100 4.42 -2.87 14.02
CA LYS A 100 3.86 -4.16 13.60
C LYS A 100 4.54 -4.70 12.34
N GLN A 101 4.80 -3.86 11.35
CA GLN A 101 5.53 -4.26 10.15
C GLN A 101 6.94 -4.74 10.47
N LYS A 102 7.68 -3.98 11.29
CA LYS A 102 9.06 -4.36 11.66
C LYS A 102 9.12 -5.72 12.37
N ALA A 103 8.11 -6.07 13.15
CA ALA A 103 8.03 -7.38 13.80
C ALA A 103 7.85 -8.55 12.81
N ILE A 104 7.21 -8.31 11.67
CA ILE A 104 7.04 -9.31 10.60
C ILE A 104 8.38 -9.63 9.92
N PHE A 105 9.23 -8.62 9.69
CA PHE A 105 10.51 -8.80 8.99
C PHE A 105 11.63 -9.39 9.85
N ILE A 106 11.45 -9.49 11.18
CA ILE A 106 12.47 -9.97 12.13
C ILE A 106 12.16 -11.40 12.65
N SER A 107 10.97 -11.94 12.34
CA SER A 107 10.57 -13.32 12.69
C SER A 107 10.78 -14.29 11.53
#